data_AF-A0A1M4X8A7-F1
#
_entry.id   AF-A0A1M4X8A7-F1
#
_cell.length_a   1.000
_cell.length_b   1.000
_cell.length_c   1.000
_cell.angle_alpha   90.00
_cell.angle_beta   90.00
_cell.angle_gamma   90.00
#
_symmetry.space_group_name_H-M   'P 1'
#
loop_
_entity.id
_entity.type
_entity.pdbx_description
1 polymer ?
#
loop_
_entity_poly.entity_id
_entity_poly.type
_entity_poly.pdbx_seq_one_letter_code
_entity_poly.pdbx_strand_id
1 'polypeptide(L)'
;MLIYPIDLFEFSRKYIVLKKIDLSVDSIIELFLEKAKVSQQKYAGKLLSNILLNFFNECEDLQNIYERYYFKEYDTFEEYLFKNLLLDKNEIEFLISKKKVDEKLYFVDLQHAVTDNDENLFRYEEVNFLAKINMILEEIE
;
A
#
# COMPACT_ATOMS: atom_id res chain seq x y z
N MET A 1 2.94 7.44 -5.28
CA MET A 1 2.74 6.25 -4.42
C MET A 1 1.41 6.37 -3.70
N LEU A 2 0.79 5.25 -3.37
CA LEU A 2 -0.55 5.19 -2.78
C LEU A 2 -0.71 3.91 -1.96
N ILE A 3 -1.41 3.98 -0.84
CA ILE A 3 -1.88 2.83 -0.07
C ILE A 3 -3.41 2.81 -0.13
N TYR A 4 -3.99 1.74 -0.66
CA TYR A 4 -5.43 1.61 -0.91
C TYR A 4 -6.00 0.37 -0.20
N PRO A 5 -6.99 0.50 0.69
CA PRO A 5 -7.64 -0.63 1.35
C PRO A 5 -8.57 -1.36 0.37
N ILE A 6 -8.55 -2.70 0.35
CA ILE A 6 -9.31 -3.50 -0.64
C ILE A 6 -10.38 -4.43 -0.08
N ASP A 7 -10.54 -4.47 1.24
CA ASP A 7 -11.69 -5.14 1.85
C ASP A 7 -12.04 -4.42 3.16
N LEU A 8 -12.98 -3.48 3.00
CA LEU A 8 -13.52 -2.61 4.05
C LEU A 8 -14.62 -3.30 4.88
N PHE A 9 -14.96 -4.57 4.61
CA PHE A 9 -15.90 -5.33 5.44
C PHE A 9 -15.18 -5.84 6.71
N GLU A 10 -14.87 -4.85 7.54
CA GLU A 10 -14.54 -4.82 8.98
C GLU A 10 -13.36 -5.62 9.56
N PHE A 11 -12.69 -6.53 8.83
CA PHE A 11 -11.61 -7.32 9.47
C PHE A 11 -10.35 -7.57 8.64
N SER A 12 -10.37 -7.29 7.33
CA SER A 12 -9.17 -7.52 6.53
C SER A 12 -8.21 -6.34 6.65
N ARG A 13 -6.93 -6.62 6.92
CA ARG A 13 -5.85 -5.62 6.84
C ARG A 13 -5.13 -5.75 5.51
N LYS A 14 -5.91 -5.86 4.43
CA LYS A 14 -5.42 -6.08 3.07
C LYS A 14 -5.43 -4.78 2.31
N TYR A 15 -4.31 -4.52 1.65
CA TYR A 15 -4.07 -3.28 0.93
C TYR A 15 -3.41 -3.57 -0.42
N ILE A 16 -3.67 -2.66 -1.34
CA ILE A 16 -2.87 -2.50 -2.56
C ILE A 16 -1.99 -1.28 -2.36
N VAL A 17 -0.71 -1.45 -2.65
CA VAL A 17 0.28 -0.37 -2.58
C VAL A 17 0.81 -0.08 -3.98
N LEU A 18 0.67 1.17 -4.42
CA LEU A 18 1.40 1.70 -5.57
C LEU A 18 2.76 2.19 -5.09
N LYS A 19 3.81 1.49 -5.49
CA LYS A 19 5.20 1.77 -5.07
C LYS A 19 6.10 1.96 -6.29
N LYS A 20 7.01 2.92 -6.19
CA LYS A 20 8.07 3.12 -7.19
C LYS A 20 9.07 1.97 -7.23
N ILE A 21 9.48 1.62 -8.44
CA ILE A 21 10.36 0.48 -8.70
C ILE A 21 11.80 0.75 -8.24
N ASP A 22 12.26 1.99 -8.35
CA ASP A 22 13.64 2.42 -8.11
C ASP A 22 13.91 2.92 -6.68
N LEU A 23 12.86 3.19 -5.88
CA LEU A 23 13.01 3.60 -4.50
C LEU A 23 13.07 2.42 -3.52
N SER A 24 14.11 2.42 -2.69
CA SER A 24 14.21 1.52 -1.54
C SER A 24 13.21 1.89 -0.45
N VAL A 25 12.86 0.94 0.43
CA VAL A 25 11.94 1.20 1.55
C VAL A 25 12.50 2.27 2.48
N ASP A 26 13.80 2.21 2.79
CA ASP A 26 14.47 3.21 3.64
C ASP A 26 14.39 4.62 3.03
N SER A 27 14.59 4.73 1.71
CA SER A 27 14.47 6.00 1.00
C SER A 27 13.04 6.55 1.05
N ILE A 28 12.02 5.69 0.90
CA ILE A 28 10.62 6.11 1.00
C ILE A 28 10.33 6.65 2.41
N ILE A 29 10.79 5.96 3.45
CA ILE A 29 10.61 6.39 4.84
C ILE A 29 11.29 7.73 5.10
N GLU A 30 12.54 7.89 4.67
CA GLU A 30 13.30 9.13 4.84
C GLU A 30 12.60 10.31 4.17
N LEU A 31 12.26 10.17 2.89
CA LEU A 31 11.57 11.21 2.11
C LEU A 31 10.20 11.54 2.70
N PHE A 32 9.46 10.54 3.16
CA PHE A 32 8.18 10.75 3.82
C PHE A 32 8.33 11.58 5.10
N LEU A 33 9.27 11.23 5.97
CA LEU A 33 9.48 11.94 7.23
C LEU A 33 9.95 13.38 7.01
N GLU A 34 10.78 13.61 5.99
CA GLU A 34 11.19 14.94 5.56
C GLU A 34 9.97 15.80 5.16
N LYS A 35 9.12 15.27 4.28
CA LYS A 35 7.90 15.94 3.80
C LYS A 35 6.89 16.18 4.94
N ALA A 36 6.74 15.20 5.82
CA ALA A 36 5.91 15.29 7.02
C ALA A 36 6.46 16.28 8.07
N LYS A 37 7.72 16.72 7.92
CA LYS A 37 8.46 17.55 8.89
C LYS A 37 8.53 16.90 10.28
N VAL A 38 8.68 15.57 10.31
CA VAL A 38 8.76 14.78 11.54
C VAL A 38 10.16 14.24 11.72
N SER A 39 10.74 14.45 12.90
CA SER A 39 12.02 13.84 13.25
C SER A 39 11.85 12.36 13.59
N GLN A 40 12.63 11.51 12.90
CA GLN A 40 12.69 10.06 13.16
C GLN A 40 13.06 9.71 14.62
N GLN A 41 13.79 10.58 15.32
CA GLN A 41 14.21 10.34 16.70
C GLN A 41 13.05 10.47 17.70
N LYS A 42 12.00 11.22 17.33
CA LYS A 42 10.81 11.41 18.17
C LYS A 42 9.85 10.24 18.01
N TYR A 43 9.01 10.04 19.02
CA TYR A 43 8.01 8.97 19.05
C TYR A 43 7.16 8.92 17.76
N ALA A 44 6.64 10.07 17.31
CA ALA A 44 5.84 10.14 16.09
C ALA A 44 6.62 9.71 14.84
N GLY A 45 7.91 10.05 14.73
CA GLY A 45 8.74 9.63 13.60
C GLY A 45 9.01 8.13 13.59
N LYS A 46 9.28 7.55 14.76
CA LYS A 46 9.42 6.09 14.91
C LYS A 46 8.13 5.35 14.54
N LEU A 47 7.00 5.86 15.02
CA LEU A 47 5.69 5.29 14.72
C LEU A 47 5.40 5.29 13.21
N LEU A 48 5.56 6.46 12.56
CA LEU A 48 5.37 6.59 11.12
C LEU A 48 6.33 5.72 10.31
N SER A 49 7.60 5.62 10.74
CA SER A 49 8.59 4.73 10.10
C SER A 49 8.14 3.28 10.14
N ASN A 50 7.68 2.81 11.30
CA ASN A 50 7.21 1.43 11.46
C ASN A 50 5.96 1.14 10.62
N ILE A 51 5.03 2.09 10.57
CA ILE A 51 3.83 1.97 9.73
C ILE A 51 4.22 1.81 8.26
N LEU A 52 5.07 2.71 7.75
CA LEU A 52 5.51 2.64 6.35
C LEU A 52 6.33 1.38 6.08
N LEU A 53 7.19 0.98 7.03
CA LEU A 53 7.92 -0.27 6.91
C LEU A 53 6.96 -1.44 6.72
N ASN A 54 5.88 -1.52 7.49
CA ASN A 54 4.89 -2.58 7.33
C ASN A 54 4.20 -2.59 5.95
N PHE A 55 3.99 -1.42 5.32
CA PHE A 55 3.38 -1.34 3.99
C PHE A 55 4.36 -1.62 2.84
N PHE A 56 5.62 -1.22 2.99
CA PHE A 56 6.58 -1.25 1.90
C PHE A 56 7.60 -2.39 2.01
N ASN A 57 7.70 -3.02 3.19
CA ASN A 57 8.51 -4.22 3.41
C ASN A 57 7.76 -5.47 2.96
N GLU A 58 8.46 -6.40 2.30
CA GLU A 58 7.92 -7.71 1.89
C GLU A 58 6.58 -7.67 1.13
N CYS A 59 6.46 -6.71 0.21
CA CYS A 59 5.26 -6.57 -0.62
C CYS A 59 5.31 -7.46 -1.88
N GLU A 60 4.19 -8.06 -2.25
CA GLU A 60 4.10 -9.00 -3.37
C GLU A 60 3.77 -8.28 -4.68
N ASP A 61 4.69 -8.30 -5.67
CA ASP A 61 4.46 -7.69 -6.99
C ASP A 61 3.36 -8.46 -7.75
N LEU A 62 2.17 -7.87 -7.79
CA LEU A 62 0.98 -8.51 -8.37
C LEU A 62 1.10 -8.74 -9.87
N GLN A 63 1.78 -7.82 -10.58
CA GLN A 63 1.98 -7.98 -12.01
C GLN A 63 2.87 -9.19 -12.27
N ASN A 64 3.96 -9.32 -11.51
CA ASN A 64 4.85 -10.47 -11.61
C ASN A 64 4.17 -11.79 -11.19
N ILE A 65 3.32 -11.78 -10.17
CA ILE A 65 2.52 -12.95 -9.78
C ILE A 65 1.57 -13.36 -10.92
N TYR A 66 0.85 -12.40 -11.49
CA TYR A 66 -0.04 -12.65 -12.62
C TYR A 66 0.72 -13.27 -13.80
N GLU A 67 1.81 -12.63 -14.23
CA GLU A 67 2.61 -13.07 -15.38
C GLU A 67 3.21 -14.46 -15.19
N ARG A 68 3.58 -14.82 -13.96
CA ARG A 68 4.21 -16.12 -13.67
C ARG A 68 3.21 -17.25 -13.51
N TYR A 69 2.08 -16.99 -12.85
CA TYR A 69 1.21 -18.06 -12.35
C TYR A 69 -0.17 -18.06 -12.98
N TYR A 70 -0.69 -16.89 -13.37
CA TYR A 70 -2.11 -16.73 -13.67
C TYR A 70 -2.41 -16.24 -15.10
N PHE A 71 -1.40 -15.90 -15.91
CA PHE A 71 -1.60 -15.42 -17.29
C PHE A 71 -2.31 -16.42 -18.23
N LYS A 72 -2.32 -17.71 -17.87
CA LYS A 72 -3.05 -18.76 -18.60
C LYS A 72 -4.51 -18.91 -18.14
N GLU A 73 -4.82 -18.43 -16.95
CA GLU A 73 -6.12 -18.57 -16.30
C GLU A 73 -6.99 -17.33 -16.50
N TYR A 74 -6.38 -16.15 -16.59
CA TYR A 74 -7.06 -14.88 -16.85
C TYR A 74 -6.45 -14.17 -18.05
N ASP A 75 -7.31 -13.65 -18.92
CA ASP A 75 -6.92 -13.04 -20.19
C ASP A 75 -6.19 -11.70 -19.98
N THR A 76 -6.49 -11.02 -18.86
CA THR A 76 -5.91 -9.71 -18.52
C THR A 76 -5.55 -9.61 -17.05
N PHE A 77 -4.64 -8.67 -16.72
CA PHE A 77 -4.26 -8.40 -15.34
C PHE A 77 -5.45 -7.86 -14.53
N GLU A 78 -6.29 -7.02 -15.13
CA GLU A 78 -7.49 -6.47 -14.52
C GLU A 78 -8.52 -7.56 -14.20
N GLU A 79 -8.65 -8.57 -15.07
CA GLU A 79 -9.49 -9.73 -14.80
C GLU A 79 -8.96 -10.56 -13.63
N TYR A 80 -7.64 -10.74 -13.54
CA TYR A 80 -7.00 -11.35 -12.38
C TYR A 80 -7.32 -10.59 -11.08
N LEU A 81 -7.19 -9.25 -11.07
CA LEU A 81 -7.53 -8.42 -9.91
C LEU A 81 -9.01 -8.58 -9.52
N PHE A 82 -9.92 -8.58 -10.51
CA PHE A 82 -11.36 -8.70 -10.27
C PHE A 82 -11.75 -10.08 -9.72
N LYS A 83 -11.24 -11.16 -10.30
CA LYS A 83 -11.68 -12.53 -9.97
C LYS A 83 -10.90 -13.16 -8.82
N ASN A 84 -9.59 -12.92 -8.74
CA ASN A 84 -8.72 -13.55 -7.74
C ASN A 84 -8.62 -12.74 -6.46
N LEU A 85 -8.52 -11.40 -6.56
CA LEU A 85 -8.45 -10.51 -5.40
C LEU A 85 -9.82 -9.93 -5.01
N LEU A 86 -10.88 -10.24 -5.76
CA LEU A 86 -12.25 -9.81 -5.51
C LEU A 86 -12.42 -8.28 -5.44
N LEU A 87 -11.57 -7.53 -6.15
CA LEU A 87 -11.70 -6.08 -6.24
C LEU A 87 -12.88 -5.69 -7.11
N ASP A 88 -13.62 -4.65 -6.73
CA ASP A 88 -14.66 -4.12 -7.59
C ASP A 88 -14.06 -3.41 -8.81
N LYS A 89 -14.79 -3.43 -9.93
CA LYS A 89 -14.33 -2.81 -11.20
C LYS A 89 -13.96 -1.34 -11.04
N ASN A 90 -14.71 -0.60 -10.23
CA ASN A 90 -14.45 0.82 -9.96
C ASN A 90 -13.14 1.02 -9.20
N GLU A 91 -12.79 0.09 -8.30
CA GLU A 91 -11.54 0.14 -7.54
C GLU A 91 -10.34 -0.17 -8.43
N ILE A 92 -10.49 -1.16 -9.31
CA ILE A 92 -9.48 -1.50 -10.31
C ILE A 92 -9.24 -0.30 -11.23
N GLU A 93 -10.31 0.29 -11.78
CA GLU A 93 -10.20 1.48 -12.64
C GLU A 93 -9.50 2.63 -11.92
N PHE A 94 -9.86 2.88 -10.65
CA PHE A 94 -9.20 3.88 -9.82
C PHE A 94 -7.70 3.60 -9.64
N LEU A 95 -7.32 2.38 -9.23
CA LEU A 95 -5.93 1.99 -9.01
C LEU A 95 -5.09 2.11 -10.28
N ILE A 96 -5.62 1.64 -11.42
CA ILE A 96 -4.94 1.74 -12.71
C ILE A 96 -4.80 3.21 -13.15
N SER A 97 -5.81 4.05 -12.91
CA SER A 97 -5.74 5.49 -13.23
C SER A 97 -4.70 6.25 -12.39
N LYS A 98 -4.41 5.78 -11.18
CA LYS A 98 -3.46 6.40 -10.24
C LYS A 98 -2.02 5.92 -10.43
N LYS A 99 -1.84 4.72 -10.96
CA LYS A 99 -0.53 4.11 -11.19
C LYS A 99 0.28 4.92 -12.22
N LYS A 100 1.47 5.35 -11.82
CA LYS A 100 2.45 5.97 -12.73
C LYS A 100 3.27 4.90 -13.48
N VAL A 101 3.98 5.32 -14.54
CA VAL A 101 4.76 4.42 -15.42
C VAL A 101 5.88 3.71 -14.65
N ASP A 102 6.46 4.38 -13.67
CA ASP A 102 7.55 3.94 -12.80
C ASP A 102 7.07 3.23 -11.51
N GLU A 103 5.77 2.97 -11.41
CA GLU A 103 5.16 2.32 -10.26
C GLU A 103 4.61 0.92 -10.60
N LYS A 104 4.54 0.08 -9.58
CA LYS A 104 3.88 -1.22 -9.63
C LYS A 104 2.83 -1.34 -8.53
N LEU A 105 1.89 -2.25 -8.75
CA LEU A 105 0.90 -2.64 -7.77
C LEU A 105 1.47 -3.80 -6.94
N TYR A 106 1.46 -3.61 -5.63
CA TYR A 106 1.84 -4.63 -4.68
C TYR A 106 0.67 -4.98 -3.78
N PHE A 107 0.54 -6.26 -3.45
CA PHE A 107 -0.38 -6.71 -2.42
C PHE A 107 0.33 -6.72 -1.07
N VAL A 108 -0.39 -6.26 -0.04
CA VAL A 108 0.10 -6.20 1.33
C VAL A 108 -0.99 -6.73 2.25
N ASP A 109 -0.64 -7.74 3.04
CA ASP A 109 -1.50 -8.29 4.09
C ASP A 109 -0.87 -8.05 5.46
N LEU A 110 -1.45 -7.12 6.23
CA LEU A 110 -0.97 -6.77 7.57
C LEU A 110 -1.61 -7.63 8.68
N GLN A 111 -2.28 -8.74 8.35
CA GLN A 111 -2.86 -9.65 9.35
C GLN A 111 -1.80 -10.20 10.32
N HIS A 112 -0.57 -10.38 9.85
CA HIS A 112 0.55 -10.91 10.63
C HIS A 112 1.66 -9.88 10.89
N ALA A 113 1.45 -8.61 10.57
CA ALA A 113 2.41 -7.57 10.91
C ALA A 113 2.48 -7.48 12.45
N VAL A 114 3.54 -8.05 13.02
CA VAL A 114 3.76 -8.16 14.46
C VAL A 114 4.12 -6.78 15.02
N THR A 115 3.10 -6.04 15.41
CA THR A 115 3.23 -4.97 16.40
C THR A 115 2.08 -5.11 17.40
N ASP A 116 2.40 -5.62 18.59
CA ASP A 116 1.51 -5.93 19.71
C ASP A 116 0.64 -4.74 20.21
N ASN A 117 0.65 -3.58 19.55
CA ASN A 117 -0.11 -2.38 19.95
C ASN A 117 -0.82 -1.64 18.79
N ASP A 118 -0.74 -2.10 17.54
CA ASP A 118 -1.24 -1.33 16.38
C ASP A 118 -2.65 -1.74 15.93
N GLU A 119 -3.38 -2.54 16.74
CA GLU A 119 -4.71 -3.05 16.38
C GLU A 119 -5.77 -1.97 16.08
N ASN A 120 -5.47 -0.72 16.45
CA ASN A 120 -6.38 0.43 16.36
C ASN A 120 -5.97 1.48 15.32
N LEU A 121 -4.83 1.36 14.63
CA LEU A 121 -4.26 2.47 13.84
C LEU A 121 -5.10 2.86 12.61
N PHE A 122 -5.96 1.94 12.13
CA PHE A 122 -6.85 2.18 10.99
C PHE A 122 -8.31 1.74 11.26
N ARG A 123 -8.71 1.52 12.52
CA ARG A 123 -10.11 1.20 12.84
C ARG A 123 -10.97 2.44 12.62
N TYR A 124 -11.89 2.33 11.65
CA TYR A 124 -13.12 3.07 11.27
C TYR A 124 -13.47 4.49 11.78
N GLU A 125 -12.72 5.14 12.67
CA GLU A 125 -12.92 6.55 13.06
C GLU A 125 -11.84 7.51 12.50
N GLU A 126 -10.77 6.99 11.87
CA GLU A 126 -9.69 7.80 11.29
C GLU A 126 -9.55 7.68 9.76
N VAL A 127 -10.64 7.84 9.01
CA VAL A 127 -10.61 8.04 7.53
C VAL A 127 -9.61 9.15 7.13
N ASN A 128 -9.27 10.02 8.07
CA ASN A 128 -8.34 11.14 7.90
C ASN A 128 -6.85 10.73 7.95
N PHE A 129 -6.46 9.65 8.64
CA PHE A 129 -5.03 9.37 8.85
C PHE A 129 -4.37 8.72 7.63
N LEU A 130 -4.97 7.67 7.07
CA LEU A 130 -4.47 7.06 5.83
C LEU A 130 -4.52 8.06 4.66
N ALA A 131 -5.56 8.89 4.59
CA ALA A 131 -5.64 9.97 3.61
C ALA A 131 -4.46 10.95 3.73
N LYS A 132 -4.09 11.37 4.95
CA LYS A 132 -2.91 12.22 5.20
C LYS A 132 -1.61 11.54 4.82
N ILE A 133 -1.44 10.25 5.13
CA ILE A 133 -0.27 9.48 4.69
C ILE A 133 -0.19 9.49 3.16
N ASN A 134 -1.30 9.19 2.47
CA ASN A 134 -1.35 9.17 1.01
C ASN A 134 -1.05 10.54 0.40
N MET A 135 -1.56 11.63 0.97
CA MET A 135 -1.22 12.99 0.51
C MET A 135 0.29 13.24 0.53
N ILE A 136 0.98 12.82 1.59
CA ILE A 136 2.44 12.99 1.70
C ILE A 136 3.17 12.04 0.73
N LEU A 137 2.72 10.80 0.59
CA LEU A 137 3.29 9.82 -0.36
C LEU A 137 3.14 10.25 -1.82
N GLU A 138 2.08 10.99 -2.17
CA GLU A 138 1.88 11.56 -3.50
C GLU A 138 2.92 12.65 -3.84
N GLU A 139 3.47 13.34 -2.83
CA GLU A 139 4.52 14.36 -2.98
C GLU A 139 5.94 13.79 -3.14
N ILE A 140 6.11 12.47 -3.03
CA ILE A 140 7.39 11.79 -3.21
C ILE A 140 7.61 11.49 -4.70
N GLU A 141 8.39 12.37 -5.34
CA GLU A 141 8.89 12.27 -6.73
C GLU A 141 10.10 11.36 -6.90
#